data_AF-A0AA94F119-F1
#
_entry.id   AF-A0AA94F119-F1
#
_cell.length_a   1.000
_cell.length_b   1.000
_cell.length_c   1.000
_cell.angle_alpha   90.00
_cell.angle_beta   90.00
_cell.angle_gamma   90.00
#
_symmetry.space_group_name_H-M   'P 1'
#
loop_
_entity.id
_entity.type
_entity.pdbx_description
1 polymer ?
#
loop_
_entity_poly.entity_id
_entity_poly.type
_entity_poly.pdbx_seq_one_letter_code
_entity_poly.pdbx_strand_id
1 'polypeptide(L)'
;MSTENIKPEKITKPIQLLAAWLLGLIIINASFLTAAAQIEKPEWASGALVIATIINVPIFLASLFLLQTKFRPEMQEDTFYSKYLERKYNESQSVKEVKKLRDEDEKETKEVVDLISKEIASNHTDKKEKIETIIRNRDKQKIEKRVNESRALSQLFLYKDRWNEFLDKWGNDDNFKKDIEELFFYKVIDGDIKNPSKIKLTKIGEEIATKLSESKLLWNQKNDRII
;
A
#
# COMPACT_ATOMS: atom_id res chain seq x y z
N MET A 1 -14.98 43.82 -11.91
CA MET A 1 -13.97 43.50 -10.89
C MET A 1 -13.99 42.00 -10.68
N SER A 2 -12.99 41.30 -11.21
CA SER A 2 -12.89 39.85 -11.06
C SER A 2 -12.16 39.56 -9.76
N THR A 3 -12.86 39.01 -8.77
CA THR A 3 -12.27 38.45 -7.56
C THR A 3 -11.48 37.21 -7.93
N GLU A 4 -10.19 37.38 -8.21
CA GLU A 4 -9.25 36.27 -8.31
C GLU A 4 -9.13 35.61 -6.94
N ASN A 5 -9.84 34.47 -6.78
CA ASN A 5 -9.61 33.56 -5.69
C ASN A 5 -8.19 33.01 -5.81
N ILE A 6 -7.27 33.54 -5.00
CA ILE A 6 -5.92 32.98 -4.86
C ILE A 6 -6.10 31.54 -4.34
N LYS A 7 -5.91 30.55 -5.21
CA LYS A 7 -5.95 29.12 -4.86
C LYS A 7 -4.63 28.75 -4.19
N PRO A 8 -4.56 28.59 -2.85
CA PRO A 8 -3.32 28.34 -2.13
C PRO A 8 -2.64 27.03 -2.57
N GLU A 9 -3.47 26.08 -3.03
CA GLU A 9 -3.14 24.76 -3.53
C GLU A 9 -2.23 24.76 -4.78
N LYS A 10 -2.15 25.89 -5.49
CA LYS A 10 -1.31 26.06 -6.70
C LYS A 10 0.03 26.71 -6.41
N ILE A 11 0.31 27.08 -5.16
CA ILE A 11 1.62 27.62 -4.74
C ILE A 11 2.56 26.45 -4.43
N THR A 12 2.93 25.70 -5.46
CA THR A 12 3.74 24.48 -5.31
C THR A 12 5.23 24.72 -5.53
N LYS A 13 5.61 25.92 -5.99
CA LYS A 13 7.02 26.23 -6.24
C LYS A 13 7.59 27.07 -5.09
N PRO A 14 8.71 26.64 -4.46
CA PRO A 14 9.47 27.41 -3.48
C PRO A 14 9.67 28.89 -3.85
N ILE A 15 9.81 29.18 -5.15
CA ILE A 15 10.02 30.51 -5.71
C ILE A 15 8.81 31.44 -5.50
N GLN A 16 7.57 30.92 -5.51
CA GLN A 16 6.37 31.73 -5.33
C GLN A 16 6.18 32.18 -3.87
N LEU A 17 6.50 31.31 -2.91
CA LEU A 17 6.51 31.68 -1.50
C LEU A 17 7.55 32.76 -1.22
N LEU A 18 8.75 32.65 -1.81
CA LEU A 18 9.79 33.67 -1.73
C LEU A 18 9.33 35.02 -2.30
N ALA A 19 8.61 35.02 -3.43
CA ALA A 19 8.06 36.23 -4.03
C ALA A 19 7.02 36.91 -3.10
N ALA A 20 6.15 36.13 -2.45
CA ALA A 20 5.18 36.65 -1.50
C ALA A 20 5.85 37.30 -0.28
N TRP A 21 6.89 36.66 0.28
CA TRP A 21 7.67 37.22 1.38
C TRP A 21 8.43 38.50 1.00
N LEU A 22 8.97 38.55 -0.21
CA LEU A 22 9.66 39.73 -0.73
C LEU A 22 8.68 40.90 -0.94
N LEU A 23 7.48 40.62 -1.45
CA LEU A 23 6.43 41.62 -1.55
C LEU A 23 6.00 42.14 -0.16
N GLY A 24 5.88 41.24 0.82
CA GLY A 24 5.61 41.61 2.21
C GLY A 24 6.69 42.52 2.81
N LEU A 25 7.97 42.23 2.57
CA LEU A 25 9.09 43.07 3.02
C LEU A 25 9.01 44.48 2.40
N ILE A 26 8.73 44.57 1.10
CA ILE A 26 8.59 45.85 0.41
C ILE A 26 7.47 46.67 1.03
N ILE A 27 6.31 46.05 1.30
CA ILE A 27 5.16 46.74 1.89
C ILE A 27 5.48 47.24 3.31
N ILE A 28 6.15 46.43 4.13
CA ILE A 28 6.51 46.80 5.51
C ILE A 28 7.55 47.93 5.53
N ASN A 29 8.59 47.84 4.70
CA ASN A 29 9.60 48.89 4.63
C ASN A 29 9.03 50.19 4.04
N ALA A 30 8.13 50.09 3.06
CA ALA A 30 7.41 51.25 2.53
C ALA A 30 6.55 51.90 3.61
N SER A 31 5.80 51.12 4.41
CA SER A 31 4.97 51.67 5.49
C SER A 31 5.80 52.32 6.59
N PHE A 32 6.95 51.74 6.95
CA PHE A 32 7.88 52.35 7.93
C PHE A 32 8.47 53.65 7.42
N LEU A 33 8.88 53.71 6.15
CA LEU A 33 9.44 54.93 5.56
C LEU A 33 8.37 56.02 5.39
N THR A 34 7.15 55.64 4.98
CA THR A 34 6.00 56.56 4.92
C THR A 34 5.64 57.10 6.31
N ALA A 35 5.61 56.25 7.33
CA ALA A 35 5.36 56.68 8.71
C ALA A 35 6.50 57.58 9.22
N ALA A 36 7.76 57.24 8.94
CA ALA A 36 8.92 58.06 9.30
C ALA A 36 8.87 59.46 8.65
N ALA A 37 8.35 59.56 7.42
CA ALA A 37 8.19 60.82 6.71
C ALA A 37 7.02 61.69 7.24
N GLN A 38 6.04 61.08 7.92
CA GLN A 38 4.87 61.78 8.48
C GLN A 38 5.02 62.13 9.96
N ILE A 39 5.92 61.46 10.69
CA ILE A 39 6.16 61.75 12.12
C ILE A 39 7.12 62.94 12.24
N GLU A 40 6.57 64.09 12.63
CA GLU A 40 7.37 65.28 12.95
C GLU A 40 7.90 65.26 14.40
N LYS A 41 7.16 64.65 15.34
CA LYS A 41 7.56 64.54 16.75
C LYS A 41 7.10 63.20 17.35
N PRO A 42 7.91 62.55 18.20
CA PRO A 42 9.28 62.91 18.60
C PRO A 42 10.32 62.53 17.53
N GLU A 43 11.38 63.35 17.38
CA GLU A 43 12.38 63.22 16.29
C GLU A 43 13.10 61.86 16.24
N TRP A 44 13.29 61.21 17.39
CA TRP A 44 13.92 59.89 17.46
C TRP A 44 13.09 58.79 16.82
N ALA A 45 11.76 58.94 16.74
CA ALA A 45 10.86 57.91 16.22
C ALA A 45 11.04 57.73 14.70
N SER A 46 11.20 58.83 13.96
CA SER A 46 11.49 58.79 12.52
C SER A 46 12.83 58.10 12.24
N GLY A 47 13.88 58.48 12.98
CA GLY A 47 15.19 57.83 12.88
C GLY A 47 15.17 56.33 13.23
N ALA A 48 14.42 55.95 14.26
CA ALA A 48 14.28 54.55 14.66
C ALA A 48 13.61 53.70 13.56
N LEU A 49 12.59 54.22 12.87
CA LEU A 49 11.92 53.52 11.76
C LEU A 49 12.83 53.36 10.52
N VAL A 50 13.68 54.35 10.23
CA VAL A 50 14.67 54.26 9.16
C VAL A 50 15.72 53.19 9.49
N ILE A 51 16.25 53.19 10.71
CA ILE A 51 17.20 52.16 11.17
C ILE A 51 16.56 50.78 11.14
N ALA A 52 15.31 50.66 11.61
CA ALA A 52 14.55 49.41 11.54
C ALA A 52 14.43 48.92 10.09
N THR A 53 14.13 49.80 9.14
CA THR A 53 14.04 49.49 7.71
C THR A 53 15.37 48.97 7.14
N ILE A 54 16.50 49.61 7.50
CA ILE A 54 17.84 49.20 7.07
C ILE A 54 18.20 47.82 7.63
N ILE A 55 17.90 47.56 8.90
CA ILE A 55 18.20 46.28 9.58
C ILE A 55 17.27 45.15 9.09
N ASN A 56 16.04 45.48 8.70
CA ASN A 56 15.06 44.49 8.25
C ASN A 56 15.53 43.74 6.99
N VAL A 57 16.22 44.44 6.07
CA VAL A 57 16.73 43.85 4.81
C VAL A 57 17.77 42.74 5.05
N PRO A 58 18.88 42.94 5.79
CA PRO A 58 19.85 41.88 6.04
C PRO A 58 19.28 40.74 6.91
N ILE A 59 18.40 41.03 7.87
CA ILE A 59 17.71 39.97 8.65
C ILE A 59 16.85 39.10 7.74
N PHE A 60 16.10 39.73 6.84
CA PHE A 60 15.26 39.03 5.88
C PHE A 60 16.09 38.17 4.93
N LEU A 61 17.19 38.71 4.38
CA LEU A 61 18.10 37.97 3.51
C LEU A 61 18.75 36.79 4.24
N ALA A 62 19.17 36.96 5.50
CA ALA A 62 19.71 35.86 6.32
C ALA A 62 18.66 34.78 6.60
N SER A 63 17.43 35.17 6.90
CA SER A 63 16.30 34.25 7.10
C SER A 63 15.98 33.47 5.82
N LEU A 64 15.97 34.16 4.67
CA LEU A 64 15.75 33.58 3.36
C LEU A 64 16.89 32.62 2.98
N PHE A 65 18.13 32.98 3.28
CA PHE A 65 19.30 32.11 3.10
C PHE A 65 19.23 30.86 3.98
N LEU A 66 18.86 30.99 5.26
CA LEU A 66 18.63 29.85 6.16
C LEU A 66 17.53 28.93 5.63
N LEU A 67 16.43 29.49 5.13
CA LEU A 67 15.32 28.73 4.56
C LEU A 67 15.75 27.97 3.30
N GLN A 68 16.54 28.59 2.43
CA GLN A 68 17.06 27.99 1.20
C GLN A 68 18.21 26.98 1.41
N THR A 69 18.93 27.02 2.52
CA THR A 69 20.09 26.15 2.75
C THR A 69 19.81 25.06 3.78
N LYS A 70 19.24 25.42 4.92
CA LYS A 70 18.98 24.52 6.05
C LYS A 70 17.64 23.81 5.94
N PHE A 71 16.59 24.54 5.54
CA PHE A 71 15.24 24.01 5.44
C PHE A 71 14.86 23.57 4.02
N ARG A 72 15.80 23.60 3.07
CA ARG A 72 15.62 23.06 1.72
C ARG A 72 15.25 21.57 1.70
N PRO A 73 15.85 20.69 2.53
CA PRO A 73 15.43 19.31 2.63
C PRO A 73 13.99 19.20 3.14
N GLU A 74 13.63 19.94 4.19
CA GLU A 74 12.29 19.94 4.80
C GLU A 74 11.21 20.50 3.86
N MET A 75 11.52 21.51 3.04
CA MET A 75 10.60 21.99 2.00
C MET A 75 10.51 21.07 0.77
N GLN A 76 11.50 20.21 0.56
CA GLN A 76 11.44 19.09 -0.39
C GLN A 76 10.77 17.87 0.23
N GLU A 77 10.51 17.87 1.54
CA GLU A 77 9.81 16.79 2.20
C GLU A 77 8.38 16.64 1.70
N ASP A 78 7.76 17.51 0.91
CA ASP A 78 6.46 17.14 0.34
C ASP A 78 6.56 15.91 -0.61
N THR A 79 7.74 15.72 -1.23
CA THR A 79 8.07 14.46 -1.94
C THR A 79 8.52 13.34 -0.99
N PHE A 80 9.22 13.64 0.10
CA PHE A 80 9.61 12.63 1.10
C PHE A 80 8.49 12.28 2.08
N TYR A 81 7.47 13.09 2.23
CA TYR A 81 6.25 12.95 3.02
C TYR A 81 5.23 12.22 2.19
N SER A 82 5.16 12.47 0.87
CA SER A 82 4.50 11.53 -0.05
C SER A 82 5.16 10.15 0.03
N LYS A 83 6.51 10.04 0.00
CA LYS A 83 7.21 8.75 0.18
C LYS A 83 7.17 8.19 1.59
N TYR A 84 7.09 9.01 2.64
CA TYR A 84 7.01 8.59 4.04
C TYR A 84 5.58 8.19 4.39
N LEU A 85 4.57 8.89 3.86
CA LEU A 85 3.18 8.44 3.85
C LEU A 85 3.06 7.19 3.00
N GLU A 86 3.61 7.11 1.79
CA GLU A 86 3.59 5.90 0.97
C GLU A 86 4.32 4.75 1.66
N ARG A 87 5.45 4.98 2.33
CA ARG A 87 6.14 3.98 3.15
C ARG A 87 5.34 3.61 4.39
N LYS A 88 4.75 4.56 5.10
CA LYS A 88 3.91 4.35 6.30
C LYS A 88 2.56 3.74 5.95
N TYR A 89 2.01 4.00 4.77
CA TYR A 89 0.77 3.43 4.25
C TYR A 89 1.02 2.05 3.65
N ASN A 90 2.14 1.81 2.94
CA ASN A 90 2.55 0.49 2.45
C ASN A 90 3.02 -0.43 3.59
N GLU A 91 3.73 0.08 4.61
CA GLU A 91 3.94 -0.64 5.88
C GLU A 91 2.61 -0.80 6.62
N SER A 92 1.70 0.17 6.61
CA SER A 92 0.38 -0.05 7.21
C SER A 92 -0.49 -1.00 6.41
N GLN A 93 -0.25 -1.22 5.11
CA GLN A 93 -0.98 -2.22 4.33
C GLN A 93 -0.43 -3.60 4.64
N SER A 94 0.90 -3.78 4.71
CA SER A 94 1.47 -5.05 5.18
C SER A 94 1.12 -5.32 6.64
N VAL A 95 1.10 -4.31 7.51
CA VAL A 95 0.71 -4.44 8.93
C VAL A 95 -0.80 -4.54 9.12
N LYS A 96 -1.65 -3.88 8.32
CA LYS A 96 -3.12 -4.08 8.39
C LYS A 96 -3.53 -5.40 7.78
N GLU A 97 -2.84 -5.87 6.74
CA GLU A 97 -3.07 -7.20 6.18
C GLU A 97 -2.58 -8.26 7.14
N VAL A 98 -1.37 -8.13 7.71
CA VAL A 98 -0.89 -9.02 8.77
C VAL A 98 -1.75 -8.93 10.04
N LYS A 99 -2.21 -7.75 10.46
CA LYS A 99 -3.06 -7.59 11.65
C LYS A 99 -4.48 -8.06 11.40
N LYS A 100 -5.04 -7.88 10.21
CA LYS A 100 -6.33 -8.46 9.80
C LYS A 100 -6.23 -9.98 9.70
N LEU A 101 -5.16 -10.52 9.11
CA LEU A 101 -4.87 -11.96 9.08
C LEU A 101 -4.70 -12.51 10.49
N ARG A 102 -4.01 -11.78 11.39
CA ARG A 102 -3.77 -12.18 12.78
C ARG A 102 -5.02 -12.07 13.65
N ASP A 103 -5.84 -11.04 13.45
CA ASP A 103 -7.13 -10.84 14.13
C ASP A 103 -8.18 -11.85 13.61
N GLU A 104 -8.17 -12.19 12.32
CA GLU A 104 -8.95 -13.29 11.72
C GLU A 104 -8.48 -14.66 12.27
N ASP A 105 -7.16 -14.91 12.27
CA ASP A 105 -6.59 -16.15 12.82
C ASP A 105 -6.85 -16.27 14.34
N GLU A 106 -6.80 -15.18 15.12
CA GLU A 106 -7.07 -15.20 16.56
C GLU A 106 -8.56 -15.41 16.86
N LYS A 107 -9.46 -14.82 16.05
CA LYS A 107 -10.90 -15.05 16.14
C LYS A 107 -11.27 -16.47 15.75
N GLU A 108 -10.68 -17.00 14.69
CA GLU A 108 -10.85 -18.39 14.24
C GLU A 108 -10.23 -19.41 15.21
N THR A 109 -9.12 -19.07 15.86
CA THR A 109 -8.49 -19.93 16.88
C THR A 109 -9.35 -19.92 18.14
N LYS A 110 -9.94 -18.78 18.53
CA LYS A 110 -10.90 -18.70 19.62
C LYS A 110 -12.17 -19.49 19.34
N GLU A 111 -12.72 -19.44 18.11
CA GLU A 111 -13.86 -20.28 17.72
C GLU A 111 -13.52 -21.77 17.79
N VAL A 112 -12.33 -22.18 17.35
CA VAL A 112 -11.89 -23.58 17.48
C VAL A 112 -11.68 -23.98 18.92
N VAL A 113 -11.07 -23.13 19.74
CA VAL A 113 -10.87 -23.42 21.17
C VAL A 113 -12.20 -23.47 21.89
N ASP A 114 -13.17 -22.60 21.57
CA ASP A 114 -14.51 -22.62 22.17
C ASP A 114 -15.30 -23.86 21.75
N LEU A 115 -15.23 -24.26 20.48
CA LEU A 115 -15.83 -25.51 19.99
C LEU A 115 -15.16 -26.74 20.59
N ILE A 116 -13.83 -26.77 20.68
CA ILE A 116 -13.08 -27.84 21.34
C ILE A 116 -13.46 -27.91 22.83
N SER A 117 -13.57 -26.77 23.51
CA SER A 117 -13.93 -26.69 24.93
C SER A 117 -15.36 -27.17 25.18
N LYS A 118 -16.28 -26.84 24.26
CA LYS A 118 -17.67 -27.30 24.27
C LYS A 118 -17.79 -28.81 23.97
N GLU A 119 -16.88 -29.36 23.18
CA GLU A 119 -16.92 -30.75 22.71
C GLU A 119 -16.13 -31.73 23.61
N ILE A 120 -15.07 -31.28 24.30
CA ILE A 120 -14.29 -32.06 25.29
C ILE A 120 -15.15 -32.46 26.50
N ALA A 121 -16.24 -31.76 26.78
CA ALA A 121 -17.18 -32.11 27.85
C ALA A 121 -17.87 -33.48 27.67
N SER A 122 -17.75 -34.15 26.51
CA SER A 122 -18.30 -35.51 26.31
C SER A 122 -17.35 -36.42 25.51
N ASN A 123 -16.64 -37.29 26.25
CA ASN A 123 -15.76 -38.35 25.75
C ASN A 123 -16.47 -39.26 24.72
N HIS A 124 -15.87 -39.48 23.54
CA HIS A 124 -15.83 -40.75 22.78
C HIS A 124 -15.01 -40.61 21.48
N THR A 125 -14.31 -41.68 21.09
CA THR A 125 -13.31 -41.81 20.02
C THR A 125 -13.81 -41.47 18.60
N ASP A 126 -15.12 -41.56 18.36
CA ASP A 126 -15.82 -41.21 17.10
C ASP A 126 -15.72 -39.70 16.75
N LYS A 127 -15.33 -38.87 17.73
CA LYS A 127 -15.20 -37.42 17.59
C LYS A 127 -13.85 -36.95 17.06
N LYS A 128 -12.80 -37.78 17.17
CA LYS A 128 -11.48 -37.43 16.65
C LYS A 128 -11.48 -37.30 15.13
N GLU A 129 -12.22 -38.18 14.46
CA GLU A 129 -12.41 -38.15 13.00
C GLU A 129 -13.25 -36.94 12.56
N LYS A 130 -14.25 -36.53 13.36
CA LYS A 130 -14.99 -35.27 13.16
C LYS A 130 -14.11 -34.03 13.35
N ILE A 131 -13.22 -34.02 14.33
CA ILE A 131 -12.28 -32.92 14.53
C ILE A 131 -11.26 -32.87 13.39
N GLU A 132 -10.73 -34.01 12.96
CA GLU A 132 -9.79 -34.10 11.83
C GLU A 132 -10.45 -33.66 10.51
N THR A 133 -11.70 -34.01 10.27
CA THR A 133 -12.45 -33.55 9.08
C THR A 133 -12.75 -32.05 9.13
N ILE A 134 -13.06 -31.49 10.28
CA ILE A 134 -13.26 -30.03 10.45
C ILE A 134 -11.96 -29.27 10.16
N ILE A 135 -10.83 -29.73 10.70
CA ILE A 135 -9.51 -29.12 10.47
C ILE A 135 -9.15 -29.20 8.99
N ARG A 136 -9.29 -30.38 8.36
CA ARG A 136 -9.04 -30.56 6.92
C ARG A 136 -9.91 -29.66 6.05
N ASN A 137 -11.19 -29.50 6.39
CA ASN A 137 -12.11 -28.65 5.64
C ASN A 137 -11.74 -27.17 5.76
N ARG A 138 -11.31 -26.71 6.94
CA ARG A 138 -10.79 -25.33 7.12
C ARG A 138 -9.54 -25.11 6.28
N ASP A 139 -8.56 -25.99 6.37
CA ASP A 139 -7.31 -25.86 5.62
C ASP A 139 -7.60 -25.83 4.11
N LYS A 140 -8.54 -26.67 3.65
CA LYS A 140 -9.00 -26.68 2.26
C LYS A 140 -9.63 -25.37 1.83
N GLN A 141 -10.45 -24.73 2.67
CA GLN A 141 -11.02 -23.41 2.39
C GLN A 141 -9.97 -22.30 2.33
N LYS A 142 -8.96 -22.34 3.22
CA LYS A 142 -7.84 -21.38 3.19
C LYS A 142 -7.02 -21.54 1.91
N ILE A 143 -6.72 -22.78 1.53
CA ILE A 143 -6.02 -23.09 0.28
C ILE A 143 -6.85 -22.62 -0.92
N GLU A 144 -8.14 -22.95 -0.98
CA GLU A 144 -9.06 -22.55 -2.05
C GLU A 144 -9.02 -21.03 -2.31
N LYS A 145 -9.06 -20.22 -1.24
CA LYS A 145 -9.00 -18.75 -1.36
C LYS A 145 -7.67 -18.24 -1.90
N ARG A 146 -6.56 -18.94 -1.65
CA ARG A 146 -5.22 -18.58 -2.14
C ARG A 146 -5.00 -18.99 -3.58
N VAL A 147 -5.51 -20.17 -3.97
CA VAL A 147 -5.23 -20.76 -5.28
C VAL A 147 -6.29 -20.51 -6.35
N ASN A 148 -7.42 -19.89 -6.00
CA ASN A 148 -8.54 -19.66 -6.93
C ASN A 148 -8.20 -18.78 -8.15
N GLU A 149 -7.22 -17.90 -8.02
CA GLU A 149 -6.75 -17.01 -9.09
C GLU A 149 -5.58 -17.61 -9.88
N SER A 150 -5.11 -18.79 -9.49
CA SER A 150 -4.00 -19.47 -10.16
C SER A 150 -4.38 -19.88 -11.58
N ARG A 151 -3.61 -19.36 -12.54
CA ARG A 151 -3.70 -19.76 -13.95
C ARG A 151 -3.28 -21.21 -14.11
N ALA A 152 -2.19 -21.59 -13.44
CA ALA A 152 -1.64 -22.94 -13.49
C ALA A 152 -2.67 -23.98 -13.04
N LEU A 153 -3.41 -23.72 -11.95
CA LEU A 153 -4.46 -24.63 -11.46
C LEU A 153 -5.57 -24.82 -12.50
N SER A 154 -6.04 -23.71 -13.09
CA SER A 154 -7.11 -23.72 -14.09
C SER A 154 -6.70 -24.51 -15.33
N GLN A 155 -5.48 -24.31 -15.85
CA GLN A 155 -5.01 -25.04 -17.04
C GLN A 155 -4.76 -26.51 -16.76
N LEU A 156 -4.11 -26.82 -15.63
CA LEU A 156 -3.78 -28.19 -15.26
C LEU A 156 -5.03 -29.05 -15.02
N PHE A 157 -6.12 -28.43 -14.52
CA PHE A 157 -7.40 -29.09 -14.33
C PHE A 157 -8.21 -29.23 -15.63
N LEU A 158 -8.39 -28.15 -16.39
CA LEU A 158 -9.27 -28.16 -17.58
C LEU A 158 -8.63 -28.77 -18.82
N TYR A 159 -7.31 -28.66 -18.96
CA TYR A 159 -6.57 -29.02 -20.17
C TYR A 159 -5.30 -29.81 -19.85
N LYS A 160 -5.46 -30.85 -19.03
CA LYS A 160 -4.37 -31.74 -18.61
C LYS A 160 -3.51 -32.25 -19.78
N ASP A 161 -4.15 -32.61 -20.90
CA ASP A 161 -3.46 -33.15 -22.08
C ASP A 161 -2.66 -32.09 -22.86
N ARG A 162 -3.00 -30.82 -22.69
CA ARG A 162 -2.32 -29.67 -23.33
C ARG A 162 -1.40 -28.91 -22.38
N TRP A 163 -1.12 -29.46 -21.20
CA TRP A 163 -0.29 -28.79 -20.19
C TRP A 163 1.05 -28.32 -20.74
N ASN A 164 1.71 -29.15 -21.55
CA ASN A 164 2.99 -28.80 -22.18
C ASN A 164 2.89 -27.59 -23.12
N GLU A 165 1.78 -27.41 -23.83
CA GLU A 165 1.56 -26.24 -24.70
C GLU A 165 1.50 -24.95 -23.87
N PHE A 166 0.91 -24.99 -22.67
CA PHE A 166 0.89 -23.85 -21.75
C PHE A 166 2.26 -23.58 -21.12
N LEU A 167 3.04 -24.62 -20.86
CA LEU A 167 4.44 -24.46 -20.42
C LEU A 167 5.29 -23.78 -21.51
N ASP A 168 5.09 -24.13 -22.78
CA ASP A 168 5.81 -23.47 -23.87
C ASP A 168 5.38 -22.01 -24.04
N LYS A 169 4.09 -21.71 -23.87
CA LYS A 169 3.53 -20.35 -24.00
C LYS A 169 3.86 -19.43 -22.82
N TRP A 170 3.82 -19.95 -21.60
CA TRP A 170 3.86 -19.16 -20.36
C TRP A 170 4.92 -19.60 -19.36
N GLY A 171 5.70 -20.64 -19.65
CA GLY A 171 6.75 -21.13 -18.75
C GLY A 171 7.86 -20.12 -18.46
N ASN A 172 7.96 -19.03 -19.24
CA ASN A 172 8.86 -17.91 -18.97
C ASN A 172 8.21 -16.73 -18.21
N ASP A 173 6.89 -16.74 -17.99
CA ASP A 173 6.18 -15.72 -17.21
C ASP A 173 6.41 -15.95 -15.71
N ASP A 174 6.98 -14.94 -15.03
CA ASP A 174 7.26 -15.00 -13.59
C ASP A 174 6.01 -15.20 -12.74
N ASN A 175 4.85 -14.67 -13.17
CA ASN A 175 3.59 -14.88 -12.45
C ASN A 175 3.12 -16.32 -12.58
N PHE A 176 3.28 -16.93 -13.75
CA PHE A 176 2.91 -18.32 -13.97
C PHE A 176 3.83 -19.28 -13.22
N LYS A 177 5.13 -18.96 -13.09
CA LYS A 177 6.04 -19.73 -12.23
C LYS A 177 5.65 -19.63 -10.75
N LYS A 178 5.32 -18.43 -10.27
CA LYS A 178 4.84 -18.23 -8.90
C LYS A 178 3.56 -19.01 -8.61
N ASP A 179 2.63 -19.05 -9.56
CA ASP A 179 1.42 -19.87 -9.45
C ASP A 179 1.79 -21.36 -9.21
N ILE A 180 2.73 -21.91 -9.98
CA ILE A 180 3.18 -23.29 -9.81
C ILE A 180 3.86 -23.50 -8.45
N GLU A 181 4.73 -22.58 -8.03
CA GLU A 181 5.39 -22.65 -6.72
C GLU A 181 4.39 -22.60 -5.56
N GLU A 182 3.38 -21.74 -5.64
CA GLU A 182 2.34 -21.60 -4.63
C GLU A 182 1.47 -22.86 -4.56
N LEU A 183 1.07 -23.43 -5.70
CA LEU A 183 0.34 -24.69 -5.75
C LEU A 183 1.16 -25.85 -5.14
N PHE A 184 2.47 -25.87 -5.38
CA PHE A 184 3.36 -26.88 -4.82
C PHE A 184 3.49 -26.70 -3.30
N PHE A 185 3.66 -25.46 -2.82
CA PHE A 185 3.74 -25.13 -1.39
C PHE A 185 2.52 -25.60 -0.62
N TYR A 186 1.31 -25.41 -1.17
CA TYR A 186 0.06 -25.88 -0.57
C TYR A 186 -0.28 -27.35 -0.86
N LYS A 187 0.63 -28.11 -1.50
CA LYS A 187 0.44 -29.54 -1.86
C LYS A 187 -0.79 -29.79 -2.75
N VAL A 188 -1.19 -28.79 -3.53
CA VAL A 188 -2.27 -28.89 -4.52
C VAL A 188 -1.80 -29.66 -5.75
N ILE A 189 -0.51 -29.55 -6.06
CA ILE A 189 0.16 -30.29 -7.12
C ILE A 189 1.32 -31.12 -6.56
N ASP A 190 1.68 -32.17 -7.29
CA ASP A 190 2.82 -33.05 -7.03
C ASP A 190 3.67 -33.19 -8.29
N GLY A 191 4.96 -33.43 -8.12
CA GLY A 191 5.95 -33.49 -9.20
C GLY A 191 7.20 -32.64 -8.94
N ASP A 192 7.98 -32.40 -9.99
CA ASP A 192 9.21 -31.61 -9.91
C ASP A 192 8.99 -30.19 -10.42
N ILE A 193 9.14 -29.19 -9.55
CA ILE A 193 9.03 -27.77 -9.91
C ILE A 193 10.07 -27.38 -10.97
N LYS A 194 11.26 -28.01 -10.96
CA LYS A 194 12.31 -27.76 -11.96
C LYS A 194 11.97 -28.38 -13.31
N ASN A 195 11.04 -29.34 -13.34
CA ASN A 195 10.53 -29.94 -14.57
C ASN A 195 8.99 -29.94 -14.59
N PRO A 196 8.36 -28.79 -14.87
CA PRO A 196 6.92 -28.61 -14.77
C PRO A 196 6.09 -29.56 -15.65
N SER A 197 6.69 -30.16 -16.68
CA SER A 197 6.02 -31.09 -17.62
C SER A 197 5.46 -32.34 -16.93
N LYS A 198 6.01 -32.71 -15.76
CA LYS A 198 5.60 -33.91 -15.01
C LYS A 198 4.67 -33.63 -13.83
N ILE A 199 4.25 -32.38 -13.66
CA ILE A 199 3.38 -31.97 -12.57
C ILE A 199 1.97 -32.54 -12.76
N LYS A 200 1.35 -32.99 -11.66
CA LYS A 200 -0.03 -33.48 -11.62
C LYS A 200 -0.75 -32.92 -10.41
N LEU A 201 -2.07 -32.82 -10.50
CA LEU A 201 -2.89 -32.48 -9.34
C LEU A 201 -2.85 -33.60 -8.31
N THR A 202 -2.77 -33.25 -7.03
CA THR A 202 -3.01 -34.17 -5.93
C THR A 202 -4.50 -34.39 -5.76
N LYS A 203 -4.90 -35.41 -4.98
CA LYS A 203 -6.31 -35.63 -4.64
C LYS A 203 -6.98 -34.37 -4.06
N ILE A 204 -6.24 -33.63 -3.22
CA ILE A 204 -6.73 -32.36 -2.63
C ILE A 204 -6.89 -31.31 -3.72
N GLY A 205 -5.92 -31.20 -4.64
CA GLY A 205 -5.99 -30.26 -5.74
C GLY A 205 -7.11 -30.54 -6.74
N GLU A 206 -7.37 -31.81 -7.06
CA GLU A 206 -8.52 -32.21 -7.88
C GLU A 206 -9.84 -31.81 -7.20
N GLU A 207 -10.00 -32.09 -5.91
CA GLU A 207 -11.23 -31.73 -5.20
C GLU A 207 -11.44 -30.21 -5.10
N ILE A 208 -10.37 -29.43 -4.92
CA ILE A 208 -10.44 -27.95 -4.92
C ILE A 208 -10.79 -27.43 -6.31
N ALA A 209 -10.13 -27.95 -7.34
CA ALA A 209 -10.34 -27.51 -8.72
C ALA A 209 -11.75 -27.86 -9.22
N THR A 210 -12.29 -29.04 -8.88
CA THR A 210 -13.67 -29.42 -9.19
C THR A 210 -14.67 -28.44 -8.56
N LYS A 211 -14.51 -28.15 -7.26
CA LYS A 211 -15.39 -27.20 -6.55
C LYS A 211 -15.34 -25.79 -7.15
N LEU A 212 -14.14 -25.31 -7.49
CA LEU A 212 -13.95 -24.02 -8.14
C LEU A 212 -14.56 -24.00 -9.55
N SER A 213 -14.43 -25.10 -10.30
CA SER A 213 -15.01 -25.25 -11.64
C SER A 213 -16.54 -25.23 -11.62
N GLU A 214 -17.16 -25.96 -10.68
CA GLU A 214 -18.62 -25.97 -10.48
C GLU A 214 -19.14 -24.57 -10.13
N SER A 215 -18.36 -23.82 -9.35
CA SER A 215 -18.70 -22.45 -8.95
C SER A 215 -18.35 -21.40 -10.02
N LYS A 216 -17.80 -21.81 -11.18
CA LYS A 216 -17.27 -20.92 -12.23
C LYS A 216 -16.22 -19.91 -11.73
N LEU A 217 -15.42 -20.31 -10.74
CA LEU A 217 -14.44 -19.46 -10.08
C LEU A 217 -13.01 -19.69 -10.58
N LEU A 218 -12.78 -20.65 -11.46
CA LEU A 218 -11.45 -20.86 -12.06
C LEU A 218 -11.04 -19.66 -12.91
N TRP A 219 -9.73 -19.41 -12.96
CA TRP A 219 -9.18 -18.26 -13.67
C TRP A 219 -9.61 -18.18 -15.15
N ASN A 220 -9.63 -19.30 -15.89
CA ASN A 220 -10.08 -19.31 -17.29
C ASN A 220 -11.55 -18.98 -17.45
N GLN A 221 -12.40 -19.41 -16.50
CA GLN A 221 -13.84 -19.19 -16.53
C GLN A 221 -14.20 -17.75 -16.14
N LYS A 222 -13.36 -17.09 -15.33
CA LYS A 222 -13.47 -15.66 -15.02
C LYS A 222 -12.96 -14.77 -16.15
N ASN A 223 -11.94 -15.25 -16.90
CA ASN A 223 -11.24 -14.49 -17.92
C ASN A 223 -11.45 -15.13 -19.31
N ASP A 224 -12.69 -15.08 -19.79
CA ASP A 224 -13.20 -15.64 -21.07
C ASP A 224 -12.50 -15.14 -22.36
N ARG A 225 -11.35 -14.45 -22.28
CA ARG A 225 -10.77 -13.70 -23.42
C ARG A 225 -9.33 -14.03 -23.80
N ILE A 226 -8.68 -15.05 -23.23
CA ILE A 226 -7.29 -15.38 -23.58
C ILE A 226 -7.07 -16.89 -23.66
N ILE A 227 -7.65 -17.53 -24.69
CA ILE A 227 -7.13 -18.79 -25.23
C ILE A 227 -6.58 -18.47 -26.62
#